data_AF-G1QF84-F1
#
_entry.id   AF-G1QF84-F1
#
_cell.length_a   1.000
_cell.length_b   1.000
_cell.length_c   1.000
_cell.angle_alpha   90.00
_cell.angle_beta   90.00
_cell.angle_gamma   90.00
#
_symmetry.space_group_name_H-M   'P 1'
#
loop_
_entity.id
_entity.type
_entity.pdbx_description
1 polymer ?
#
loop_
_entity_poly.entity_id
_entity_poly.type
_entity_poly.pdbx_seq_one_letter_code
_entity_poly.pdbx_strand_id
1 'polypeptide(L)'
;MSFNLPTVLPGRPQPGPAGRSRFLGPMFSGKSTELMRRVQRFQIAQYKCLVIKYAKDTRYSTKFSTHDRNTMEALPACLLRDVAQEAMGVAVIGIDEGQFFPDIVEFSETMANAGKTVIVAALDGTFQRKAFGTILHLVPLAESVVKLNAVCMECFREAAYTKRLGLEKEVEVIGGADKYHAVCRLCYFRKPSGPPATPDGEDKENRPAPGKPGEAVGARKPLVPHQTLQCSPAN
;
A
#
# COMPACT_ATOMS: atom_id res chain seq x y z
N MET A 1 -17.75 0.41 -48.77
CA MET A 1 -17.51 1.73 -48.15
C MET A 1 -16.59 1.53 -46.98
N SER A 2 -15.29 1.75 -47.21
CA SER A 2 -14.24 1.54 -46.22
C SER A 2 -14.21 2.74 -45.28
N PHE A 3 -14.48 2.53 -44.00
CA PHE A 3 -14.30 3.57 -42.99
C PHE A 3 -12.80 3.81 -42.79
N ASN A 4 -12.30 4.88 -43.41
CA ASN A 4 -11.01 5.44 -43.04
C ASN A 4 -11.14 6.06 -41.65
N LEU A 5 -10.62 5.36 -40.63
CA LEU A 5 -10.29 6.01 -39.38
C LEU A 5 -9.21 7.06 -39.67
N PRO A 6 -9.33 8.30 -39.20
CA PRO A 6 -8.28 9.28 -39.37
C PRO A 6 -7.03 8.77 -38.65
N THR A 7 -5.96 8.57 -39.41
CA THR A 7 -4.61 8.39 -38.89
C THR A 7 -4.25 9.65 -38.12
N VAL A 8 -4.38 9.61 -36.79
CA VAL A 8 -3.87 10.68 -35.92
C VAL A 8 -2.35 10.65 -36.05
N LEU A 9 -1.85 11.63 -36.81
CA LEU A 9 -0.45 11.89 -37.10
C LEU A 9 0.33 12.34 -35.85
N PRO A 10 1.68 12.26 -35.89
CA PRO A 10 2.54 12.16 -34.72
C PRO A 10 2.69 13.50 -34.01
N GLY A 11 2.28 13.51 -32.76
CA GLY A 11 2.56 14.57 -31.81
C GLY A 11 2.13 14.03 -30.47
N ARG A 12 3.11 13.63 -29.63
CA ARG A 12 2.78 13.29 -28.25
C ARG A 12 1.98 14.46 -27.68
N PRO A 13 0.86 14.22 -26.99
CA PRO A 13 0.19 15.31 -26.28
C PRO A 13 1.23 15.94 -25.35
N GLN A 14 1.52 17.21 -25.61
CA GLN A 14 2.36 18.03 -24.73
C GLN A 14 1.69 17.94 -23.36
N PRO A 15 2.41 17.56 -22.29
CA PRO A 15 1.80 17.53 -20.98
C PRO A 15 1.23 18.93 -20.74
N GLY A 16 -0.06 19.00 -20.36
CA GLY A 16 -0.64 20.22 -19.79
C GLY A 16 0.20 20.69 -18.60
N PRO A 17 -0.08 21.88 -18.02
CA PRO A 17 0.77 22.48 -17.00
C PRO A 17 1.18 21.45 -15.95
N ALA A 18 2.50 21.30 -15.78
CA ALA A 18 3.12 20.29 -14.94
C ALA A 18 2.49 20.31 -13.55
N GLY A 19 1.83 19.21 -13.17
CA GLY A 19 1.13 19.11 -11.89
C GLY A 19 1.87 18.22 -10.91
N ARG A 20 2.20 18.73 -9.73
CA ARG A 20 2.61 17.96 -8.55
C ARG A 20 1.37 17.61 -7.77
N SER A 21 1.01 16.33 -7.82
CA SER A 21 -0.09 15.76 -7.03
C SER A 21 0.46 14.94 -5.89
N ARG A 22 -0.03 15.16 -4.67
CA ARG A 22 0.46 14.42 -3.49
C ARG A 22 -0.66 13.80 -2.68
N PHE A 23 -0.42 12.56 -2.27
CA PHE A 23 -1.28 11.79 -1.38
C PHE A 23 -0.55 11.54 -0.09
N LEU A 24 -1.07 12.17 0.95
CA LEU A 24 -0.67 12.00 2.32
C LEU A 24 -1.69 11.11 3.03
N GLY A 25 -1.33 10.54 4.18
CA GLY A 25 -2.26 9.76 5.00
C GLY A 25 -1.60 8.60 5.71
N PRO A 26 -2.27 8.01 6.72
CA PRO A 26 -1.72 6.92 7.52
C PRO A 26 -1.51 5.66 6.68
N MET A 27 -0.88 4.64 7.25
CA MET A 27 -0.88 3.31 6.63
C MET A 27 -2.31 2.83 6.39
N PHE A 28 -2.50 1.97 5.39
CA PHE A 28 -3.80 1.36 5.03
C PHE A 28 -4.88 2.32 4.49
N SER A 29 -4.51 3.55 4.13
CA SER A 29 -5.40 4.55 3.50
C SER A 29 -5.49 4.46 1.97
N GLY A 30 -4.84 3.46 1.33
CA GLY A 30 -4.90 3.26 -0.11
C GLY A 30 -4.02 4.20 -0.96
N LYS A 31 -3.02 4.86 -0.37
CA LYS A 31 -2.14 5.82 -1.09
C LYS A 31 -1.50 5.23 -2.35
N SER A 32 -0.88 4.05 -2.26
CA SER A 32 -0.24 3.39 -3.41
C SER A 32 -1.26 2.99 -4.47
N THR A 33 -2.49 2.62 -4.08
CA THR A 33 -3.59 2.34 -5.01
C THR A 33 -4.00 3.61 -5.76
N GLU A 34 -4.19 4.73 -5.06
CA GLU A 34 -4.56 6.00 -5.69
C GLU A 34 -3.42 6.57 -6.56
N LEU A 35 -2.16 6.40 -6.15
CA LEU A 35 -0.98 6.68 -6.98
C LEU A 35 -1.07 5.91 -8.30
N MET A 36 -1.17 4.58 -8.24
CA MET A 36 -1.23 3.74 -9.42
C MET A 36 -2.43 4.06 -10.30
N ARG A 37 -3.60 4.31 -9.71
CA ARG A 37 -4.80 4.73 -10.45
C ARG A 37 -4.54 6.02 -11.24
N ARG A 38 -3.86 7.01 -10.66
CA ARG A 38 -3.52 8.25 -11.39
C ARG A 38 -2.48 8.01 -12.48
N VAL A 39 -1.41 7.27 -12.21
CA VAL A 39 -0.38 7.00 -13.23
C VAL A 39 -0.95 6.17 -14.40
N GLN A 40 -1.81 5.18 -14.12
CA GLN A 40 -2.47 4.37 -15.15
C GLN A 40 -3.35 5.18 -16.09
N ARG A 41 -4.01 6.25 -15.63
CA ARG A 41 -4.80 7.15 -16.50
C ARG A 41 -3.92 7.80 -17.57
N PHE A 42 -2.70 8.19 -17.22
CA PHE A 42 -1.74 8.71 -18.19
C PHE A 42 -1.19 7.61 -19.11
N GLN A 43 -0.92 6.43 -18.58
CA GLN A 43 -0.46 5.30 -19.37
C GLN A 43 -1.48 4.88 -20.44
N ILE A 44 -2.77 4.82 -20.11
CA ILE A 44 -3.86 4.53 -21.07
C ILE A 44 -3.88 5.58 -22.18
N ALA A 45 -3.63 6.84 -21.84
CA ALA A 45 -3.45 7.95 -22.78
C ALA A 45 -2.07 7.97 -23.48
N GLN A 46 -1.33 6.86 -23.44
CA GLN A 46 -0.06 6.63 -24.15
C GLN A 46 1.13 7.49 -23.68
N TYR A 47 1.05 8.07 -22.47
CA TYR A 47 2.21 8.73 -21.87
C TYR A 47 3.21 7.69 -21.35
N LYS A 48 4.50 7.96 -21.56
CA LYS A 48 5.58 7.21 -20.88
C LYS A 48 5.55 7.54 -19.39
N CYS A 49 5.42 6.50 -18.58
CA CYS A 49 5.30 6.60 -17.12
C CYS A 49 6.40 5.77 -16.45
N LEU A 50 6.92 6.26 -15.33
CA LEU A 50 7.82 5.54 -14.44
C LEU A 50 7.22 5.52 -13.04
N VAL A 51 7.30 4.38 -12.34
CA VAL A 51 7.02 4.34 -10.90
C VAL A 51 8.30 3.99 -10.15
N ILE A 52 8.58 4.70 -9.07
CA ILE A 52 9.74 4.50 -8.21
C ILE A 52 9.24 3.97 -6.87
N LYS A 53 9.85 2.90 -6.37
CA LYS A 53 9.55 2.28 -5.07
C LYS A 53 10.76 2.36 -4.16
N TYR A 54 10.52 2.45 -2.85
CA TYR A 54 11.59 2.35 -1.88
C TYR A 54 12.17 0.94 -1.84
N ALA A 55 13.46 0.79 -2.13
CA ALA A 55 14.09 -0.52 -2.35
C ALA A 55 14.09 -1.42 -1.10
N LYS A 56 14.12 -0.84 0.11
CA LYS A 56 14.10 -1.63 1.35
C LYS A 56 12.69 -2.05 1.76
N ASP A 57 11.65 -1.54 1.10
CA ASP A 57 10.28 -2.02 1.34
C ASP A 57 9.97 -3.23 0.46
N THR A 58 10.28 -4.41 0.99
CA THR A 58 10.11 -5.70 0.30
C THR A 58 8.80 -6.40 0.65
N ARG A 59 7.87 -5.71 1.32
CA ARG A 59 6.58 -6.28 1.77
C ARG A 59 5.67 -6.70 0.60
N TYR A 60 5.87 -6.09 -0.57
CA TYR A 60 5.13 -6.36 -1.78
C TYR A 60 6.10 -6.66 -2.93
N SER A 61 5.67 -7.48 -3.89
CA SER A 61 6.50 -7.78 -5.06
C SER A 61 6.82 -6.49 -5.83
N THR A 62 7.99 -6.48 -6.50
CA THR A 62 8.45 -5.33 -7.27
C THR A 62 7.46 -4.95 -8.39
N LYS A 63 6.66 -5.89 -8.88
CA LYS A 63 5.67 -5.68 -9.94
C LYS A 63 4.33 -5.19 -9.37
N PHE A 64 3.77 -4.13 -9.95
CA PHE A 64 2.35 -3.82 -9.77
C PHE A 64 1.54 -4.76 -10.66
N SER A 65 0.88 -5.73 -10.05
CA SER A 65 -0.03 -6.65 -10.74
C SER A 65 -1.24 -5.87 -11.24
N THR A 66 -1.26 -5.58 -12.54
CA THR A 66 -2.49 -5.25 -13.27
C THR A 66 -2.87 -6.50 -14.05
N HIS A 67 -4.16 -6.82 -14.07
CA HIS A 67 -4.71 -8.00 -14.74
C HIS A 67 -4.48 -7.96 -16.27
N ASP A 68 -4.07 -6.81 -16.81
CA ASP A 68 -3.75 -6.63 -18.22
C ASP A 68 -2.23 -6.59 -18.41
N ARG A 69 -1.75 -7.23 -19.48
CA ARG A 69 -0.33 -7.51 -19.81
C ARG A 69 0.58 -6.28 -20.02
N ASN A 70 0.17 -5.08 -19.58
CA ASN A 70 0.96 -3.86 -19.54
C ASN A 70 1.45 -3.59 -18.11
N THR A 71 2.35 -4.43 -17.60
CA THR A 71 3.05 -4.12 -16.35
C THR A 71 3.84 -2.82 -16.50
N MET A 72 3.45 -1.80 -15.73
CA MET A 72 4.21 -0.56 -15.59
C MET A 72 5.53 -0.87 -14.89
N GLU A 73 6.64 -0.38 -15.46
CA GLU A 73 7.98 -0.57 -14.90
C GLU A 73 8.08 0.18 -13.56
N ALA A 74 8.40 -0.59 -12.51
CA ALA A 74 8.63 -0.05 -11.18
C ALA A 74 10.11 -0.21 -10.84
N LEU A 75 10.83 0.90 -10.70
CA LEU A 75 12.25 0.92 -10.36
C LEU A 75 12.42 1.02 -8.84
N PRO A 76 13.10 0.05 -8.19
CA PRO A 76 13.46 0.17 -6.79
C PRO A 76 14.63 1.15 -6.64
N ALA A 77 14.53 2.07 -5.68
CA ALA A 77 15.60 3.02 -5.36
C ALA A 77 15.68 3.30 -3.86
N CYS A 78 16.87 3.68 -3.38
CA CYS A 78 17.05 4.25 -2.04
C CYS A 78 17.16 5.78 -2.09
N LEU A 79 17.67 6.32 -3.20
CA LEU A 79 17.78 7.74 -3.48
C LEU A 79 17.21 7.98 -4.89
N LEU A 80 16.46 9.06 -5.06
CA LEU A 80 15.80 9.34 -6.34
C LEU A 80 16.79 9.82 -7.40
N ARG A 81 17.90 10.43 -6.99
CA ARG A 81 18.99 10.79 -7.91
C ARG A 81 19.57 9.59 -8.67
N ASP A 82 19.50 8.39 -8.09
CA ASP A 82 20.03 7.16 -8.70
C ASP A 82 19.20 6.71 -9.91
N VAL A 83 17.94 7.18 -10.02
CA VAL A 83 17.01 6.89 -11.11
C VAL A 83 16.62 8.15 -11.89
N ALA A 84 17.38 9.24 -11.73
CA ALA A 84 17.06 10.52 -12.35
C ALA A 84 17.14 10.46 -13.88
N GLN A 85 18.06 9.68 -14.44
CA GLN A 85 18.22 9.56 -15.89
C GLN A 85 17.03 8.89 -16.55
N GLU A 86 16.52 7.82 -15.94
CA GLU A 86 15.30 7.12 -16.34
C GLU A 86 14.08 8.03 -16.20
N ALA A 87 13.99 8.77 -15.08
CA ALA A 87 12.93 9.74 -14.83
C ALA A 87 12.92 10.89 -15.86
N MET A 88 14.09 11.31 -16.35
CA MET A 88 14.20 12.29 -17.43
C MET A 88 13.58 11.81 -18.75
N GLY A 89 13.58 10.51 -19.01
CA GLY A 89 13.03 9.91 -20.24
C GLY A 89 11.51 9.76 -20.28
N VAL A 90 10.80 10.04 -19.19
CA VAL A 90 9.33 9.87 -19.06
C VAL A 90 8.61 11.19 -18.86
N ALA A 91 7.28 11.17 -19.06
CA ALA A 91 6.41 12.33 -18.86
C ALA A 91 5.76 12.35 -17.47
N VAL A 92 5.54 11.18 -16.88
CA VAL A 92 4.86 11.02 -15.59
C VAL A 92 5.71 10.15 -14.67
N ILE A 93 5.94 10.63 -13.46
CA ILE A 93 6.73 9.95 -12.43
C ILE A 93 5.84 9.73 -11.20
N GLY A 94 5.59 8.48 -10.86
CA GLY A 94 4.98 8.08 -9.59
C GLY A 94 6.06 7.72 -8.58
N ILE A 95 5.96 8.22 -7.35
CA ILE A 95 6.88 7.89 -6.25
C ILE A 95 6.06 7.32 -5.11
N ASP A 96 6.29 6.05 -4.80
CA ASP A 96 5.63 5.35 -3.69
C ASP A 96 6.54 5.34 -2.46
N GLU A 97 5.93 5.37 -1.27
CA GLU A 97 6.63 5.47 0.02
C GLU A 97 7.62 6.67 0.07
N GLY A 98 7.18 7.82 -0.47
CA GLY A 98 7.98 9.03 -0.66
C GLY A 98 8.69 9.55 0.59
N GLN A 99 8.19 9.23 1.78
CA GLN A 99 8.78 9.64 3.06
C GLN A 99 10.17 9.04 3.33
N PHE A 100 10.56 7.96 2.64
CA PHE A 100 11.86 7.32 2.82
C PHE A 100 12.98 7.92 1.94
N PHE A 101 12.63 8.79 1.00
CA PHE A 101 13.59 9.43 0.10
C PHE A 101 14.02 10.79 0.66
N PRO A 102 15.28 10.95 1.12
CA PRO A 102 15.74 12.21 1.69
C PRO A 102 15.80 13.34 0.63
N ASP A 103 16.00 12.97 -0.64
CA ASP A 103 16.12 13.85 -1.80
C ASP A 103 14.77 14.11 -2.51
N ILE A 104 13.63 13.72 -1.92
CA ILE A 104 12.29 13.84 -2.52
C ILE A 104 11.93 15.27 -2.93
N VAL A 105 12.32 16.27 -2.14
CA VAL A 105 11.97 17.67 -2.40
C VAL A 105 12.68 18.18 -3.63
N GLU A 106 14.02 18.07 -3.65
CA GLU A 106 14.87 18.52 -4.76
C GLU A 106 14.53 17.78 -6.05
N PHE A 107 14.36 16.46 -5.98
CA PHE A 107 13.99 15.65 -7.14
C PHE A 107 12.63 16.05 -7.71
N SER A 108 11.60 16.16 -6.86
CA SER A 108 10.24 16.48 -7.31
C SER A 108 10.17 17.88 -7.93
N GLU A 109 10.89 18.84 -7.35
CA GLU A 109 10.95 20.21 -7.86
C GLU A 109 11.62 20.27 -9.22
N THR A 110 12.79 19.64 -9.33
CA THR A 110 13.58 19.59 -10.57
C THR A 110 12.77 18.95 -11.70
N MET A 111 12.14 17.80 -11.43
CA MET A 111 11.35 17.08 -12.42
C MET A 111 10.08 17.84 -12.84
N ALA A 112 9.38 18.48 -11.90
CA ALA A 112 8.21 19.30 -12.21
C ALA A 112 8.58 20.53 -13.06
N ASN A 113 9.65 21.23 -12.69
CA ASN A 113 10.16 22.38 -13.46
C ASN A 113 10.68 21.97 -14.85
N ALA A 114 11.09 20.71 -15.03
CA ALA A 114 11.40 20.12 -16.34
C ALA A 114 10.15 19.68 -17.13
N GLY A 115 8.94 20.08 -16.71
CA GLY A 115 7.68 19.82 -17.42
C GLY A 115 7.05 18.46 -17.16
N LYS A 116 7.50 17.74 -16.12
CA LYS A 116 6.97 16.40 -15.80
C LYS A 116 5.83 16.46 -14.80
N THR A 117 4.90 15.52 -14.90
CA THR A 117 3.91 15.28 -13.85
C THR A 117 4.52 14.39 -12.77
N VAL A 118 4.63 14.90 -11.55
CA VAL A 118 5.19 14.16 -10.40
C VAL A 118 4.07 13.85 -9.41
N ILE A 119 3.87 12.57 -9.12
CA ILE A 119 2.82 12.09 -8.23
C ILE A 119 3.47 11.37 -7.05
N VAL A 120 3.26 11.85 -5.83
CA VAL A 120 3.91 11.32 -4.64
C VAL A 120 2.88 10.72 -3.69
N ALA A 121 3.04 9.44 -3.34
CA ALA A 121 2.35 8.80 -2.23
C ALA A 121 3.29 8.66 -1.04
N ALA A 122 2.88 9.17 0.12
CA ALA A 122 3.72 9.13 1.30
C ALA A 122 2.94 9.22 2.62
N LEU A 123 3.55 8.75 3.70
CA LEU A 123 3.08 9.04 5.05
C LEU A 123 3.34 10.51 5.39
N ASP A 124 2.37 11.21 5.95
CA ASP A 124 2.57 12.57 6.48
C ASP A 124 3.26 12.57 7.84
N GLY A 125 3.02 11.52 8.63
CA GLY A 125 3.55 11.40 9.98
C GLY A 125 4.09 10.02 10.31
N THR A 126 5.08 10.01 11.20
CA THR A 126 5.63 8.79 11.83
C THR A 126 4.61 8.18 12.80
N PHE A 127 4.95 7.01 13.38
CA PHE A 127 4.15 6.39 14.45
C PHE A 127 3.98 7.30 15.69
N GLN A 128 4.84 8.32 15.85
CA GLN A 128 4.77 9.31 16.92
C GLN A 128 3.96 10.56 16.52
N ARG A 129 3.35 10.56 15.33
CA ARG A 129 2.64 11.72 14.74
C ARG A 129 3.50 12.97 14.56
N LYS A 130 4.82 12.78 14.40
CA LYS A 130 5.76 13.82 13.96
C LYS A 130 5.90 13.74 12.44
N ALA A 131 6.28 14.85 11.80
CA ALA A 131 6.56 14.86 10.36
C ALA A 131 7.50 13.71 9.96
N PHE A 132 7.19 13.01 8.87
CA PHE A 132 8.02 11.91 8.38
C PHE A 132 9.02 12.43 7.34
N GLY A 133 10.30 12.47 7.73
CA GLY A 133 11.36 12.95 6.84
C GLY A 133 11.10 14.38 6.37
N THR A 134 11.37 14.64 5.09
CA THR A 134 11.18 15.95 4.44
C THR A 134 9.87 16.08 3.68
N ILE A 135 8.96 15.11 3.82
CA ILE A 135 7.75 15.01 2.98
C ILE A 135 6.81 16.21 3.10
N LEU A 136 6.77 16.89 4.24
CA LEU A 136 5.90 18.06 4.42
C LEU A 136 6.46 19.31 3.74
N HIS A 137 7.77 19.37 3.46
CA HIS A 137 8.38 20.50 2.74
C HIS A 137 7.93 20.57 1.28
N LEU A 138 7.47 19.45 0.76
CA LEU A 138 6.81 19.41 -0.52
C LEU A 138 5.56 20.30 -0.48
N VAL A 139 4.70 20.28 0.56
CA VAL A 139 3.36 20.91 0.58
C VAL A 139 3.27 22.30 -0.08
N PRO A 140 4.09 23.31 0.29
CA PRO A 140 4.05 24.64 -0.35
C PRO A 140 4.37 24.63 -1.85
N LEU A 141 5.07 23.60 -2.32
CA LEU A 141 5.44 23.34 -3.70
C LEU A 141 4.40 22.43 -4.40
N ALA A 142 3.21 22.11 -3.89
CA ALA A 142 2.24 21.29 -4.65
C ALA A 142 1.18 22.14 -5.32
N GLU A 143 0.80 21.74 -6.53
CA GLU A 143 -0.46 22.12 -7.14
C GLU A 143 -1.66 21.40 -6.47
N SER A 144 -1.47 20.17 -5.97
CA SER A 144 -2.53 19.41 -5.28
C SER A 144 -1.98 18.59 -4.10
N VAL A 145 -2.63 18.72 -2.94
CA VAL A 145 -2.38 17.88 -1.75
C VAL A 145 -3.69 17.29 -1.25
N VAL A 146 -3.74 15.97 -1.10
CA VAL A 146 -4.87 15.25 -0.53
C VAL A 146 -4.37 14.40 0.63
N LYS A 147 -5.01 14.50 1.79
CA LYS A 147 -4.78 13.57 2.90
C LYS A 147 -5.89 12.53 2.93
N LEU A 148 -5.55 11.28 2.60
CA LEU A 148 -6.45 10.13 2.66
C LEU A 148 -6.62 9.67 4.11
N ASN A 149 -7.82 9.21 4.44
CA ASN A 149 -8.12 8.52 5.70
C ASN A 149 -8.16 7.01 5.47
N ALA A 150 -7.84 6.25 6.52
CA ALA A 150 -8.08 4.81 6.58
C ALA A 150 -9.31 4.52 7.45
N VAL A 151 -9.62 3.24 7.64
CA VAL A 151 -10.56 2.79 8.68
C VAL A 151 -9.77 2.40 9.93
N CYS A 152 -10.23 2.85 11.10
CA CYS A 152 -9.61 2.54 12.37
C CYS A 152 -9.75 1.06 12.71
N MET A 153 -8.63 0.39 12.91
CA MET A 153 -8.57 -1.03 13.21
C MET A 153 -9.01 -1.38 14.65
N GLU A 154 -9.23 -0.36 15.51
CA GLU A 154 -9.69 -0.55 16.90
C GLU A 154 -11.17 -0.19 17.11
N CYS A 155 -11.72 0.78 16.37
CA CYS A 155 -13.10 1.25 16.58
C CYS A 155 -13.91 1.50 15.30
N PHE A 156 -13.36 1.17 14.14
CA PHE A 156 -14.02 1.22 12.83
C PHE A 156 -14.47 2.60 12.33
N ARG A 157 -14.11 3.68 13.04
CA ARG A 157 -14.26 5.08 12.57
C ARG A 157 -13.14 5.47 11.61
N GLU A 158 -13.19 6.67 11.03
CA GLU A 158 -12.09 7.19 10.23
C GLU A 158 -10.78 7.27 11.04
N ALA A 159 -9.70 6.79 10.42
CA ALA A 159 -8.35 6.80 10.97
C ALA A 159 -7.45 7.76 10.18
N ALA A 160 -6.79 8.64 10.92
CA ALA A 160 -5.88 9.64 10.38
C ALA A 160 -4.43 9.43 10.81
N TYR A 161 -4.15 8.39 11.61
CA TYR A 161 -2.83 8.14 12.21
C TYR A 161 -2.43 6.67 12.08
N THR A 162 -1.12 6.43 12.09
CA THR A 162 -0.53 5.09 12.21
C THR A 162 -0.02 4.91 13.64
N LYS A 163 -0.43 3.84 14.31
CA LYS A 163 0.06 3.45 15.65
C LYS A 163 0.96 2.23 15.51
N ARG A 164 2.17 2.28 16.08
CA ARG A 164 3.04 1.11 16.20
C ARG A 164 2.58 0.25 17.38
N LEU A 165 2.59 -1.07 17.19
CA LEU A 165 2.19 -2.05 18.20
C LEU A 165 3.35 -2.47 19.11
N GLY A 166 4.56 -2.55 18.55
CA GLY A 166 5.79 -2.88 19.28
C GLY A 166 6.41 -1.71 20.05
N LEU A 167 7.51 -1.99 20.74
CA LEU A 167 8.24 -1.04 21.61
C LEU A 167 9.43 -0.37 20.91
N GLU A 168 9.70 -0.72 19.66
CA GLU A 168 10.80 -0.16 18.89
C GLU A 168 10.66 1.35 18.77
N LYS A 169 11.77 2.08 18.95
CA LYS A 169 11.79 3.54 18.90
C LYS A 169 12.25 4.09 17.55
N GLU A 170 12.92 3.26 16.74
CA GLU A 170 13.44 3.64 15.43
C GLU A 170 12.32 4.11 14.50
N VAL A 171 12.54 5.18 13.74
CA VAL A 171 11.50 5.72 12.86
C VAL A 171 11.23 4.75 11.70
N GLU A 172 12.29 4.25 11.06
CA GLU A 172 12.22 3.29 9.96
C GLU A 172 12.16 1.85 10.53
N VAL A 173 10.96 1.29 10.60
CA VAL A 173 10.75 -0.15 10.85
C VAL A 173 9.75 -0.66 9.83
N ILE A 174 10.23 -1.46 8.86
CA ILE A 174 9.39 -2.04 7.82
C ILE A 174 8.47 -3.11 8.44
N GLY A 175 7.17 -3.02 8.14
CA GLY A 175 6.15 -3.95 8.63
C GLY A 175 4.76 -3.60 8.09
N GLY A 176 3.84 -4.56 8.15
CA GLY A 176 2.45 -4.39 7.75
C GLY A 176 1.52 -4.25 8.96
N ALA A 177 0.35 -4.88 8.88
CA ALA A 177 -0.64 -4.88 9.96
C ALA A 177 -0.16 -5.61 11.23
N ASP A 178 0.87 -6.44 11.10
CA ASP A 178 1.55 -7.12 12.21
C ASP A 178 2.28 -6.15 13.14
N LYS A 179 2.75 -5.00 12.63
CA LYS A 179 3.48 -3.98 13.42
C LYS A 179 2.71 -2.69 13.60
N TYR A 180 1.70 -2.43 12.77
CA TYR A 180 1.05 -1.14 12.70
C TYR A 180 -0.47 -1.24 12.55
N HIS A 181 -1.18 -0.38 13.27
CA HIS A 181 -2.62 -0.16 13.07
C HIS A 181 -2.90 1.24 12.53
N ALA A 182 -3.83 1.35 11.58
CA ALA A 182 -4.50 2.63 11.32
C ALA A 182 -5.45 2.93 12.48
N VAL A 183 -5.34 4.11 13.08
CA VAL A 183 -6.14 4.49 14.24
C VAL A 183 -6.72 5.89 14.14
N CYS A 184 -7.90 6.07 14.72
CA CYS A 184 -8.48 7.39 14.96
C CYS A 184 -7.75 8.11 16.11
N ARG A 185 -8.10 9.37 16.33
CA ARG A 185 -7.49 10.19 17.40
C ARG A 185 -7.64 9.56 18.79
N LEU A 186 -8.79 8.98 19.09
CA LEU A 186 -9.08 8.41 20.41
C LEU A 186 -8.27 7.13 20.64
N CYS A 187 -8.33 6.18 19.70
CA CYS A 187 -7.60 4.92 19.74
C CYS A 187 -6.08 5.08 19.77
N TYR A 188 -5.55 6.14 19.15
CA TYR A 188 -4.13 6.46 19.22
C TYR A 188 -3.63 6.65 20.67
N PHE A 189 -4.39 7.38 21.50
CA PHE A 189 -4.02 7.64 22.90
C PHE A 189 -4.55 6.60 23.88
N ARG A 190 -5.36 5.64 23.42
CA ARG A 190 -5.86 4.56 24.26
C ARG A 190 -4.68 3.70 24.68
N LYS A 191 -4.46 3.61 25.99
CA LYS A 191 -3.57 2.59 26.57
C LYS A 191 -4.11 1.22 26.15
N PRO A 192 -3.24 0.23 25.88
CA PRO A 192 -3.70 -1.14 25.79
C PRO A 192 -4.47 -1.41 27.07
N SER A 193 -5.77 -1.66 26.98
CA SER A 193 -6.45 -2.33 28.08
C SER A 193 -5.67 -3.63 28.24
N GLY A 194 -5.15 -3.88 29.44
CA GLY A 194 -4.62 -5.20 29.76
C GLY A 194 -5.63 -6.28 29.39
N PRO A 195 -5.22 -7.56 29.39
CA PRO A 195 -6.18 -8.63 29.20
C PRO A 195 -7.39 -8.39 30.11
N PRO A 196 -8.63 -8.64 29.63
CA PRO A 196 -9.81 -8.46 30.47
C PRO A 196 -9.55 -9.20 31.78
N ALA A 197 -9.67 -8.47 32.90
CA ALA A 197 -9.62 -9.10 34.21
C ALA A 197 -10.64 -10.23 34.18
N THR A 198 -10.16 -11.46 34.32
CA THR A 198 -11.01 -12.60 34.62
C THR A 198 -11.85 -12.21 35.83
N PRO A 199 -13.18 -12.43 35.82
CA PRO A 199 -13.94 -12.29 37.05
C PRO A 199 -13.37 -13.34 38.02
N ASP A 200 -12.70 -12.87 39.08
CA ASP A 200 -12.29 -13.72 40.19
C ASP A 200 -13.56 -14.20 40.91
N GLY A 201 -13.65 -15.52 41.09
CA GLY A 201 -14.43 -16.15 42.14
C GLY A 201 -15.63 -16.97 41.65
N GLU A 202 -15.42 -18.28 41.48
CA GLU A 202 -16.33 -19.32 41.99
C GLU A 202 -15.60 -20.67 42.07
N ASP A 203 -15.29 -21.04 43.31
CA ASP A 203 -15.12 -22.36 43.94
C ASP A 203 -14.43 -23.52 43.20
N LYS A 204 -13.28 -23.87 43.77
CA LYS A 204 -12.69 -25.21 43.72
C LYS A 204 -13.54 -26.18 44.56
N GLU A 205 -14.53 -26.88 43.99
CA GLU A 205 -14.88 -28.25 44.43
C GLU A 205 -15.82 -28.96 43.45
N ASN A 206 -15.29 -29.60 42.40
CA ASN A 206 -15.66 -30.99 42.05
C ASN A 206 -14.87 -31.47 40.83
N ARG A 207 -13.96 -32.44 41.03
CA ARG A 207 -13.49 -33.33 39.97
C ARG A 207 -13.97 -34.75 40.31
N PRO A 208 -14.77 -35.41 39.46
CA PRO A 208 -14.80 -36.87 39.47
C PRO A 208 -13.60 -37.40 38.67
N ALA A 209 -12.82 -38.27 39.30
CA ALA A 209 -11.75 -39.06 38.69
C ALA A 209 -12.32 -40.23 37.84
N PRO A 210 -11.50 -40.97 37.08
CA PRO A 210 -11.88 -41.60 35.81
C PRO A 210 -12.56 -42.97 35.96
N GLY A 211 -13.58 -43.24 35.13
CA GLY A 211 -14.10 -44.58 34.87
C GLY A 211 -13.44 -45.21 33.64
N LYS A 212 -12.89 -46.42 33.77
CA LYS A 212 -12.50 -47.32 32.67
C LYS A 212 -13.62 -48.37 32.42
N PRO A 213 -13.46 -49.34 31.50
CA PRO A 213 -13.61 -49.26 30.05
C PRO A 213 -14.67 -50.25 29.52
N GLY A 214 -15.26 -50.01 28.34
CA GLY A 214 -16.21 -50.97 27.73
C GLY A 214 -16.40 -50.78 26.23
N GLU A 215 -15.77 -51.69 25.48
CA GLU A 215 -16.17 -52.26 24.18
C GLU A 215 -16.63 -51.34 23.03
N ALA A 216 -15.78 -51.23 22.00
CA ALA A 216 -16.18 -50.84 20.65
C ALA A 216 -15.77 -51.94 19.65
N VAL A 217 -16.76 -52.69 19.18
CA VAL A 217 -16.71 -53.58 18.01
C VAL A 217 -16.93 -52.74 16.75
N GLY A 218 -16.18 -53.00 15.68
CA GLY A 218 -16.64 -52.72 14.32
C GLY A 218 -15.62 -52.06 13.40
N ALA A 219 -14.80 -52.89 12.76
CA ALA A 219 -13.90 -52.54 11.68
C ALA A 219 -14.63 -52.00 10.43
N ARG A 220 -14.10 -50.95 9.78
CA ARG A 220 -14.24 -50.73 8.33
C ARG A 220 -12.95 -50.18 7.71
N LYS A 221 -12.68 -50.71 6.51
CA LYS A 221 -11.46 -50.73 5.71
C LYS A 221 -11.03 -49.36 5.12
N PRO A 222 -9.75 -49.20 4.73
CA PRO A 222 -9.26 -48.04 3.99
C PRO A 222 -9.62 -48.11 2.49
N LEU A 223 -9.91 -46.96 1.88
CA LEU A 223 -10.12 -46.80 0.44
C LEU A 223 -8.91 -46.07 -0.18
N VAL A 224 -8.32 -46.65 -1.22
CA VAL A 224 -7.31 -46.03 -2.11
C VAL A 224 -7.98 -45.63 -3.45
N PRO A 225 -7.33 -44.98 -4.44
CA PRO A 225 -7.80 -43.73 -5.04
C PRO A 225 -8.21 -43.88 -6.53
N HIS A 226 -8.44 -42.74 -7.19
CA HIS A 226 -8.75 -42.47 -8.61
C HIS A 226 -10.24 -42.49 -9.00
N GLN A 227 -10.75 -41.36 -9.53
CA GLN A 227 -10.76 -41.12 -10.98
C GLN A 227 -11.23 -39.70 -11.33
N THR A 228 -10.67 -39.25 -12.45
CA THR A 228 -10.82 -38.01 -13.21
C THR A 228 -12.27 -37.78 -13.65
N LEU A 229 -12.75 -36.53 -13.61
CA LEU A 229 -13.97 -36.12 -14.31
C LEU A 229 -13.73 -34.82 -15.10
N GLN A 230 -13.97 -34.94 -16.41
CA GLN A 230 -13.81 -33.95 -17.46
C GLN A 230 -14.93 -32.90 -17.44
N CYS A 231 -14.61 -31.71 -17.95
CA CYS A 231 -15.55 -30.66 -18.31
C CYS A 231 -16.49 -31.06 -19.47
N SER A 232 -17.70 -30.51 -19.44
CA SER A 232 -18.45 -30.12 -20.65
C SER A 232 -19.35 -28.91 -20.34
N PRO A 233 -19.55 -27.98 -21.30
CA PRO A 233 -20.30 -26.74 -21.11
C PRO A 233 -21.79 -26.92 -21.41
N ALA A 234 -22.64 -26.08 -20.83
CA ALA A 234 -24.04 -25.97 -21.22
C ALA A 234 -24.44 -24.50 -21.37
N ASN A 235 -24.88 -24.18 -22.59
CA ASN A 235 -25.72 -23.08 -23.09
C ASN A 235 -25.55 -21.66 -22.56
#